data_AF-A0A399GCU8-F1
#
_entry.id   AF-A0A399GCU8-F1
#
_cell.length_a   1.000
_cell.length_b   1.000
_cell.length_c   1.000
_cell.angle_alpha   90.00
_cell.angle_beta   90.00
_cell.angle_gamma   90.00
#
_symmetry.space_group_name_H-M   'P 1'
#
loop_
_entity.id
_entity.type
_entity.pdbx_description
1 polymer ?
#
loop_
_entity_poly.entity_id
_entity_poly.type
_entity_poly.pdbx_seq_one_letter_code
_entity_poly.pdbx_strand_id
1 'polypeptide(L)'
;MSMQLLPKELRLQIWALAYYNEPPRLVALETNPHDEDHDETHFCPRYSPSPAPVTVNLCHESREEARYQAVKANHILQVPCSNSDTGCGEFYFRIDTDILLLQLEGTRVKHYDDSPEVGLLAHFSHATGCDPQELQKVAITKVILNGFRDGSLSNVLRDFPKISHMVMMLTNEILEDDLEKELFVRAASRIVRMYKLDLMNLATSQGKTFKPHPFNVDFARLHHGRLDIVSKDVWRDWSDGGEEWATLDNSEPFW
;
A
#
# COMPACT_ATOMS: atom_id res chain seq x y z
N MET A 1 -25.54 13.16 25.30
CA MET A 1 -26.77 13.32 24.46
C MET A 1 -26.87 12.09 23.57
N SER A 2 -28.05 11.48 23.44
CA SER A 2 -28.22 10.27 22.61
C SER A 2 -28.28 10.67 21.13
N MET A 3 -27.47 10.02 20.28
CA MET A 3 -27.50 10.18 18.82
C MET A 3 -28.92 10.03 18.27
N GLN A 4 -29.74 9.16 18.85
CA GLN A 4 -31.11 8.86 18.39
C GLN A 4 -32.08 10.04 18.51
N LEU A 5 -31.76 11.07 19.30
CA LEU A 5 -32.61 12.26 19.47
C LEU A 5 -32.38 13.31 18.37
N LEU A 6 -31.36 13.11 17.53
CA LEU A 6 -31.05 14.03 16.43
C LEU A 6 -31.92 13.73 15.19
N PRO A 7 -32.33 14.77 14.43
CA PRO A 7 -32.89 14.62 13.09
C PRO A 7 -32.06 13.67 12.22
N LYS A 8 -32.72 12.90 11.35
CA LYS A 8 -32.07 11.89 10.50
C LYS A 8 -30.95 12.51 9.67
N GLU A 9 -31.20 13.68 9.11
CA GLU A 9 -30.27 14.42 8.26
C GLU A 9 -28.96 14.73 9.01
N LEU A 10 -29.06 15.17 10.27
CA LEU A 10 -27.89 15.44 11.11
C LEU A 10 -27.13 14.14 11.46
N ARG A 11 -27.85 13.04 11.72
CA ARG A 11 -27.21 11.74 11.99
C ARG A 11 -26.42 11.22 10.78
N LEU A 12 -27.00 11.30 9.58
CA LEU A 12 -26.31 10.91 8.35
C LEU A 12 -25.09 11.79 8.08
N GLN A 13 -25.18 13.11 8.29
CA GLN A 13 -24.02 14.00 8.19
C GLN A 13 -22.91 13.66 9.18
N ILE A 14 -23.27 13.29 10.43
CA ILE A 14 -22.30 12.84 11.43
C ILE A 14 -21.60 11.55 10.96
N TRP A 15 -22.34 10.59 10.41
CA TRP A 15 -21.76 9.35 9.91
C TRP A 15 -20.87 9.55 8.68
N ALA A 16 -21.30 10.38 7.72
CA ALA A 16 -20.48 10.74 6.58
C ALA A 16 -19.18 11.43 7.05
N LEU A 17 -19.28 12.39 7.97
CA LEU A 17 -18.13 13.06 8.54
C LEU A 17 -17.21 12.08 9.28
N ALA A 18 -17.77 11.16 10.07
CA ALA A 18 -16.99 10.15 10.78
C ALA A 18 -16.21 9.25 9.80
N TYR A 19 -16.85 8.78 8.73
CA TYR A 19 -16.24 7.94 7.70
C TYR A 19 -15.04 8.60 7.03
N TYR A 20 -15.17 9.87 6.60
CA TYR A 20 -14.08 10.60 5.96
C TYR A 20 -12.96 11.01 6.92
N ASN A 21 -13.24 11.13 8.22
CA ASN A 21 -12.24 11.46 9.24
C ASN A 21 -11.62 10.22 9.92
N GLU A 22 -11.94 9.00 9.49
CA GLU A 22 -11.25 7.82 10.02
C GLU A 22 -9.75 7.85 9.67
N PRO A 23 -8.86 7.47 10.60
CA PRO A 23 -7.43 7.46 10.33
C PRO A 23 -7.08 6.50 9.19
N PRO A 24 -5.94 6.71 8.49
CA PRO A 24 -5.40 5.76 7.53
C PRO A 24 -5.35 4.34 8.09
N ARG A 25 -5.79 3.37 7.30
CA ARG A 25 -5.69 1.95 7.65
C ARG A 25 -4.63 1.28 6.78
N LEU A 26 -3.97 0.27 7.35
CA LEU A 26 -3.18 -0.67 6.57
C LEU A 26 -4.12 -1.71 5.98
N VAL A 27 -4.25 -1.73 4.66
CA VAL A 27 -5.13 -2.64 3.94
C VAL A 27 -4.29 -3.74 3.30
N ALA A 28 -4.41 -4.94 3.84
CA ALA A 28 -3.82 -6.15 3.30
C ALA A 28 -4.87 -6.90 2.48
N LEU A 29 -4.39 -7.63 1.48
CA LEU A 29 -5.19 -8.57 0.70
C LEU A 29 -4.46 -9.90 0.67
N GLU A 30 -5.01 -10.86 1.41
CA GLU A 30 -4.48 -12.22 1.49
C GLU A 30 -5.21 -13.09 0.48
N THR A 31 -4.53 -14.14 0.03
CA THR A 31 -5.18 -15.16 -0.78
C THR A 31 -5.86 -16.17 0.11
N ASN A 32 -7.03 -16.63 -0.36
CA ASN A 32 -7.70 -17.74 0.28
C ASN A 32 -6.82 -19.00 0.14
N PRO A 33 -6.82 -19.90 1.13
CA PRO A 33 -6.15 -21.19 0.99
C PRO A 33 -6.83 -22.01 -0.12
N HIS A 34 -6.19 -22.17 -1.29
CA HIS A 34 -6.65 -23.02 -2.39
C HIS A 34 -5.50 -23.87 -2.97
N ASP A 35 -5.84 -24.97 -3.66
CA ASP A 35 -4.91 -25.94 -4.26
C ASP A 35 -4.04 -25.31 -5.35
N GLU A 36 -2.77 -25.73 -5.38
CA GLU A 36 -1.62 -25.14 -6.07
C GLU A 36 -1.63 -25.27 -7.63
N ASP A 37 -2.76 -25.57 -8.25
CA ASP A 37 -2.82 -26.14 -9.62
C ASP A 37 -2.91 -25.11 -10.76
N HIS A 38 -2.38 -23.89 -10.61
CA HIS A 38 -2.45 -22.87 -11.67
C HIS A 38 -1.14 -22.07 -11.87
N ASP A 39 -0.94 -21.55 -13.09
CA ASP A 39 0.27 -20.83 -13.49
C ASP A 39 0.29 -19.35 -13.06
N GLU A 40 1.36 -18.63 -13.40
CA GLU A 40 1.61 -17.22 -13.09
C GLU A 40 0.55 -16.25 -13.64
N THR A 41 -0.28 -16.70 -14.59
CA THR A 41 -1.36 -15.88 -15.16
C THR A 41 -2.64 -15.93 -14.34
N HIS A 42 -2.72 -16.86 -13.38
CA HIS A 42 -3.87 -17.07 -12.53
C HIS A 42 -3.66 -16.44 -11.17
N PHE A 43 -4.61 -15.60 -10.79
CA PHE A 43 -4.60 -14.90 -9.53
C PHE A 43 -5.63 -15.48 -8.60
N CYS A 44 -5.16 -16.01 -7.47
CA CYS A 44 -6.01 -16.62 -6.45
C CYS A 44 -7.09 -15.64 -5.94
N PRO A 45 -8.28 -16.15 -5.55
CA PRO A 45 -9.29 -15.34 -4.88
C PRO A 45 -8.70 -14.67 -3.64
N ARG A 46 -8.89 -13.36 -3.52
CA ARG A 46 -8.44 -12.57 -2.37
C ARG A 46 -9.57 -12.27 -1.40
N TYR A 47 -9.19 -12.16 -0.13
CA TYR A 47 -9.99 -11.51 0.88
C TYR A 47 -9.13 -10.46 1.59
N SER A 48 -9.78 -9.41 2.10
CA SER A 48 -9.08 -8.48 2.98
C SER A 48 -9.21 -8.96 4.43
N PRO A 49 -8.13 -9.38 5.10
CA PRO A 49 -8.14 -9.57 6.55
C PRO A 49 -8.24 -8.23 7.29
N SER A 50 -7.96 -7.10 6.62
CA SER A 50 -8.08 -5.77 7.21
C SER A 50 -9.55 -5.43 7.46
N PRO A 51 -9.92 -5.01 8.68
CA PRO A 51 -11.31 -4.70 8.99
C PRO A 51 -11.77 -3.52 8.14
N ALA A 52 -13.03 -3.56 7.67
CA ALA A 52 -13.69 -2.42 7.04
C ALA A 52 -13.64 -1.17 7.96
N PRO A 53 -13.85 0.06 7.41
CA PRO A 53 -13.93 1.28 8.21
C PRO A 53 -14.82 1.10 9.44
N VAL A 54 -14.42 1.64 10.58
CA VAL A 54 -15.07 1.41 11.89
C VAL A 54 -16.56 1.76 11.81
N THR A 55 -16.89 2.83 11.11
CA THR A 55 -18.25 3.28 10.83
C THR A 55 -19.15 2.22 10.18
N VAL A 56 -18.60 1.28 9.41
CA VAL A 56 -19.35 0.16 8.79
C VAL A 56 -19.85 -0.84 9.85
N ASN A 57 -19.19 -0.90 11.00
CA ASN A 57 -19.40 -1.92 12.03
C ASN A 57 -20.17 -1.43 13.27
N LEU A 58 -20.60 -0.16 13.31
CA LEU A 58 -21.26 0.41 14.49
C LEU A 58 -22.75 0.04 14.61
N CYS A 59 -23.55 0.33 13.57
CA CYS A 59 -24.98 0.05 13.54
C CYS A 59 -25.49 0.00 12.09
N HIS A 60 -26.75 -0.40 11.89
CA HIS A 60 -27.35 -0.49 10.55
C HIS A 60 -27.32 0.84 9.80
N GLU A 61 -27.71 1.95 10.44
CA GLU A 61 -27.72 3.27 9.78
C GLU A 61 -26.32 3.73 9.38
N SER A 62 -25.36 3.59 10.28
CA SER A 62 -23.96 3.94 10.02
C SER A 62 -23.37 3.10 8.88
N ARG A 63 -23.74 1.82 8.80
CA ARG A 63 -23.31 0.92 7.73
C ARG A 63 -23.84 1.34 6.36
N GLU A 64 -25.14 1.63 6.26
CA GLU A 64 -25.75 2.06 5.00
C GLU A 64 -25.15 3.40 4.54
N GLU A 65 -24.97 4.34 5.45
CA GLU A 65 -24.36 5.64 5.12
C GLU A 65 -22.89 5.49 4.72
N ALA A 66 -22.09 4.71 5.45
CA ALA A 66 -20.69 4.45 5.10
C ALA A 66 -20.56 3.77 3.74
N ARG A 67 -21.43 2.79 3.43
CA ARG A 67 -21.47 2.15 2.11
C ARG A 67 -21.85 3.15 1.02
N TYR A 68 -22.86 4.00 1.26
CA TYR A 68 -23.27 5.04 0.32
C TYR A 68 -22.13 6.02 0.01
N GLN A 69 -21.42 6.50 1.03
CA GLN A 69 -20.28 7.40 0.84
C GLN A 69 -19.11 6.68 0.14
N ALA A 70 -18.85 5.42 0.48
CA ALA A 70 -17.80 4.63 -0.16
C ALA A 70 -18.07 4.40 -1.65
N VAL A 71 -19.29 4.06 -2.04
CA VAL A 71 -19.69 3.93 -3.45
C VAL A 71 -19.56 5.26 -4.17
N LYS A 72 -20.07 6.34 -3.57
CA LYS A 72 -20.01 7.69 -4.15
C LYS A 72 -18.57 8.17 -4.38
N ALA A 73 -17.66 7.79 -3.50
CA ALA A 73 -16.25 8.20 -3.55
C ALA A 73 -15.33 7.16 -4.18
N ASN A 74 -15.85 6.09 -4.80
CA ASN A 74 -15.03 5.05 -5.44
C ASN A 74 -14.04 4.39 -4.47
N HIS A 75 -14.46 4.16 -3.22
CA HIS A 75 -13.66 3.53 -2.16
C HIS A 75 -13.94 2.03 -2.00
N ILE A 76 -14.70 1.43 -2.92
CA ILE A 76 -14.96 -0.01 -2.94
C ILE A 76 -14.27 -0.57 -4.17
N LEU A 77 -13.30 -1.44 -3.94
CA LEU A 77 -12.46 -2.00 -4.99
C LEU A 77 -12.77 -3.47 -5.22
N GLN A 78 -12.57 -3.88 -6.46
CA GLN A 78 -12.53 -5.27 -6.85
C GLN A 78 -11.24 -5.51 -7.65
N VAL A 79 -10.41 -6.42 -7.16
CA VAL A 79 -9.21 -6.84 -7.88
C VAL A 79 -9.58 -8.05 -8.74
N PRO A 80 -9.25 -8.08 -10.05
CA PRO A 80 -9.58 -9.19 -10.92
C PRO A 80 -9.05 -10.51 -10.36
N CYS A 81 -9.89 -11.54 -10.36
CA CYS A 81 -9.50 -12.92 -10.07
C CYS A 81 -9.82 -13.75 -11.30
N SER A 82 -8.95 -14.70 -11.65
CA SER A 82 -9.09 -15.54 -12.85
C SER A 82 -10.32 -16.46 -12.80
N ASN A 83 -10.87 -16.72 -11.62
CA ASN A 83 -12.08 -17.51 -11.44
C ASN A 83 -13.33 -16.61 -11.49
N SER A 84 -13.92 -16.48 -12.68
CA SER A 84 -15.12 -15.68 -12.94
C SER A 84 -16.37 -16.07 -12.13
N ASP A 85 -16.38 -17.25 -11.51
CA ASP A 85 -17.53 -17.78 -10.75
C ASP A 85 -17.48 -17.48 -9.25
N THR A 86 -16.33 -17.06 -8.73
CA THR A 86 -16.17 -16.59 -7.34
C THR A 86 -15.63 -15.17 -7.40
N GLY A 87 -16.53 -14.19 -7.55
CA GLY A 87 -16.16 -12.78 -7.51
C GLY A 87 -15.22 -12.52 -6.33
N CYS A 88 -14.06 -11.94 -6.62
CA CYS A 88 -13.14 -11.46 -5.59
C CYS A 88 -13.93 -10.48 -4.72
N GLY A 89 -13.88 -10.64 -3.39
CA GLY A 89 -14.75 -9.87 -2.50
C GLY A 89 -14.52 -8.37 -2.65
N GLU A 90 -15.60 -7.60 -2.76
CA GLU A 90 -15.55 -6.13 -2.61
C GLU A 90 -14.85 -5.77 -1.30
N PHE A 91 -13.84 -4.90 -1.34
CA PHE A 91 -13.20 -4.41 -0.12
C PHE A 91 -13.11 -2.89 -0.10
N TYR A 92 -13.10 -2.34 1.11
CA TYR A 92 -13.02 -0.90 1.34
C TYR A 92 -11.57 -0.43 1.32
N PHE A 93 -11.24 0.44 0.37
CA PHE A 93 -9.94 1.08 0.25
C PHE A 93 -10.11 2.53 -0.19
N ARG A 94 -9.73 3.46 0.69
CA ARG A 94 -9.70 4.90 0.38
C ARG A 94 -8.36 5.21 -0.27
N ILE A 95 -8.33 5.32 -1.59
CA ILE A 95 -7.09 5.34 -2.39
C ILE A 95 -6.10 6.46 -2.03
N ASP A 96 -6.62 7.58 -1.53
CA ASP A 96 -5.87 8.75 -1.09
C ASP A 96 -5.42 8.67 0.39
N THR A 97 -6.09 7.83 1.18
CA THR A 97 -5.99 7.84 2.64
C THR A 97 -5.33 6.57 3.17
N ASP A 98 -5.82 5.41 2.76
CA ASP A 98 -5.38 4.10 3.23
C ASP A 98 -4.03 3.70 2.61
N ILE A 99 -3.35 2.74 3.25
CA ILE A 99 -2.01 2.27 2.86
C ILE A 99 -2.16 0.83 2.35
N LEU A 100 -1.79 0.58 1.09
CA LEU A 100 -1.81 -0.76 0.52
C LEU A 100 -0.60 -1.57 1.01
N LEU A 101 -0.83 -2.68 1.71
CA LEU A 101 0.24 -3.57 2.16
C LEU A 101 0.62 -4.54 1.03
N LEU A 102 1.83 -4.36 0.51
CA LEU A 102 2.51 -5.27 -0.41
C LEU A 102 3.24 -6.32 0.42
N GLN A 103 2.50 -7.37 0.76
CA GLN A 103 3.03 -8.47 1.55
C GLN A 103 3.77 -9.44 0.65
N LEU A 104 5.09 -9.25 0.54
CA LEU A 104 6.02 -10.12 -0.18
C LEU A 104 6.57 -11.24 0.73
N GLU A 105 6.04 -11.38 1.95
CA GLU A 105 6.39 -12.44 2.90
C GLU A 105 5.27 -12.72 3.89
N GLY A 106 4.96 -13.99 4.14
CA GLY A 106 4.05 -14.39 5.21
C GLY A 106 3.45 -15.77 4.98
N THR A 107 2.83 -16.32 6.03
CA THR A 107 2.25 -17.67 6.02
C THR A 107 1.03 -17.81 5.10
N ARG A 108 0.46 -16.69 4.67
CA ARG A 108 -0.75 -16.61 3.83
C ARG A 108 -0.49 -15.94 2.47
N VAL A 109 0.78 -15.69 2.15
CA VAL A 109 1.21 -15.30 0.82
C VAL A 109 1.74 -16.57 0.17
N LYS A 110 0.95 -17.15 -0.74
CA LYS A 110 1.30 -18.37 -1.47
C LYS A 110 1.39 -18.05 -2.96
N HIS A 111 1.63 -19.04 -3.82
CA HIS A 111 1.46 -18.95 -5.29
C HIS A 111 1.70 -17.57 -5.91
N TYR A 112 2.94 -17.22 -6.24
CA TYR A 112 3.30 -15.99 -6.94
C TYR A 112 2.81 -14.66 -6.31
N ASP A 113 2.05 -14.69 -5.20
CA ASP A 113 1.48 -13.52 -4.55
C ASP A 113 2.56 -12.66 -3.89
N ASP A 114 3.69 -13.29 -3.52
CA ASP A 114 4.87 -12.63 -2.99
C ASP A 114 5.81 -12.11 -4.08
N SER A 115 5.47 -12.31 -5.35
CA SER A 115 6.21 -11.74 -6.47
C SER A 115 5.76 -10.30 -6.72
N PRO A 116 6.70 -9.36 -6.87
CA PRO A 116 6.35 -8.01 -7.32
C PRO A 116 5.68 -8.00 -8.70
N GLU A 117 6.13 -8.86 -9.63
CA GLU A 117 5.74 -8.86 -11.06
C GLU A 117 4.36 -9.46 -11.35
N VAL A 118 3.96 -10.46 -10.58
CA VAL A 118 2.72 -11.22 -10.81
C VAL A 118 1.85 -11.31 -9.55
N GLY A 119 2.28 -10.68 -8.46
CA GLY A 119 1.55 -10.63 -7.19
C GLY A 119 0.62 -9.42 -7.08
N LEU A 120 0.32 -9.02 -5.85
CA LEU A 120 -0.77 -8.09 -5.56
C LEU A 120 -0.73 -6.79 -6.37
N LEU A 121 0.43 -6.15 -6.47
CA LEU A 121 0.55 -4.83 -7.08
C LEU A 121 0.26 -4.87 -8.60
N ALA A 122 0.73 -5.90 -9.30
CA ALA A 122 0.47 -6.10 -10.72
C ALA A 122 -1.01 -6.33 -11.04
N HIS A 123 -1.76 -6.96 -10.13
CA HIS A 123 -3.21 -7.13 -10.28
C HIS A 123 -3.98 -5.90 -9.82
N PHE A 124 -3.46 -5.15 -8.85
CA PHE A 124 -4.05 -3.90 -8.41
C PHE A 124 -4.07 -2.84 -9.53
N SER A 125 -3.12 -2.86 -10.47
CA SER A 125 -3.14 -1.97 -11.65
C SER A 125 -4.36 -2.22 -12.57
N HIS A 126 -5.01 -3.36 -12.42
CA HIS A 126 -6.23 -3.74 -13.13
C HIS A 126 -7.49 -3.72 -12.23
N ALA A 127 -7.39 -3.17 -11.01
CA ALA A 127 -8.52 -3.08 -10.10
C ALA A 127 -9.65 -2.22 -10.69
N THR A 128 -10.89 -2.63 -10.44
CA THR A 128 -12.09 -1.87 -10.80
C THR A 128 -12.66 -1.19 -9.56
N GLY A 129 -13.46 -0.15 -9.77
CA GLY A 129 -14.06 0.63 -8.68
C GLY A 129 -13.22 1.83 -8.23
N CYS A 130 -11.98 1.99 -8.70
CA CYS A 130 -11.18 3.22 -8.62
C CYS A 130 -10.28 3.39 -9.85
N ASP A 131 -9.49 4.47 -9.87
CA ASP A 131 -8.33 4.62 -10.76
C ASP A 131 -7.06 4.16 -10.03
N PRO A 132 -6.47 3.01 -10.37
CA PRO A 132 -5.26 2.51 -9.71
C PRO A 132 -4.06 3.46 -9.78
N GLN A 133 -3.98 4.33 -10.80
CA GLN A 133 -2.89 5.30 -10.94
C GLN A 133 -2.93 6.40 -9.87
N GLU A 134 -4.05 6.52 -9.15
CA GLU A 134 -4.20 7.43 -8.00
C GLU A 134 -3.65 6.86 -6.70
N LEU A 135 -3.10 5.64 -6.68
CA LEU A 135 -2.50 5.05 -5.49
C LEU A 135 -1.38 5.92 -4.92
N GLN A 136 -1.52 6.35 -3.67
CA GLN A 136 -0.57 7.27 -3.04
C GLN A 136 0.34 6.62 -1.98
N LYS A 137 -0.13 5.57 -1.30
CA LYS A 137 0.55 5.04 -0.13
C LYS A 137 0.67 3.52 -0.18
N VAL A 138 1.89 3.04 -0.01
CA VAL A 138 2.21 1.61 0.02
C VAL A 138 3.07 1.26 1.23
N ALA A 139 2.89 0.04 1.74
CA ALA A 139 3.79 -0.56 2.72
C ALA A 139 4.40 -1.82 2.12
N ILE A 140 5.72 -2.02 2.23
CA ILE A 140 6.44 -3.05 1.48
C ILE A 140 7.23 -3.95 2.43
N THR A 141 7.08 -5.27 2.32
CA THR A 141 7.92 -6.27 3.04
C THR A 141 9.05 -6.81 2.15
N LYS A 142 9.96 -7.65 2.68
CA LYS A 142 11.18 -8.16 1.99
C LYS A 142 12.01 -7.09 1.28
N VAL A 143 12.18 -5.92 1.90
CA VAL A 143 12.82 -4.75 1.28
C VAL A 143 14.24 -5.07 0.79
N ILE A 144 15.05 -5.78 1.57
CA ILE A 144 16.44 -6.15 1.20
C ILE A 144 16.47 -6.97 -0.10
N LEU A 145 15.67 -8.03 -0.17
CA LEU A 145 15.62 -8.93 -1.32
C LEU A 145 15.27 -8.15 -2.60
N ASN A 146 14.21 -7.36 -2.53
CA ASN A 146 13.66 -6.63 -3.68
C ASN A 146 14.50 -5.41 -4.07
N GLY A 147 15.23 -4.83 -3.11
CA GLY A 147 16.17 -3.75 -3.39
C GLY A 147 17.35 -4.21 -4.24
N PHE A 148 17.86 -5.43 -4.03
CA PHE A 148 19.14 -5.85 -4.63
C PHE A 148 19.07 -6.88 -5.76
N ARG A 149 18.02 -7.73 -5.85
CA ARG A 149 18.08 -8.92 -6.72
C ARG A 149 17.80 -8.69 -8.21
N ASP A 150 16.71 -8.01 -8.59
CA ASP A 150 16.28 -8.06 -10.00
C ASP A 150 15.58 -6.81 -10.56
N GLY A 151 15.15 -5.87 -9.72
CA GLY A 151 14.41 -4.68 -10.18
C GLY A 151 12.93 -4.96 -10.53
N SER A 152 12.43 -6.15 -10.23
CA SER A 152 11.01 -6.54 -10.37
C SER A 152 10.06 -5.54 -9.70
N LEU A 153 10.37 -5.14 -8.46
CA LEU A 153 9.57 -4.18 -7.71
C LEU A 153 9.54 -2.80 -8.37
N SER A 154 10.67 -2.28 -8.87
CA SER A 154 10.69 -1.00 -9.61
C SER A 154 9.86 -1.08 -10.90
N ASN A 155 9.95 -2.20 -11.64
CA ASN A 155 9.19 -2.41 -12.87
C ASN A 155 7.68 -2.33 -12.64
N VAL A 156 7.18 -2.73 -11.48
CA VAL A 156 5.75 -2.67 -11.17
C VAL A 156 5.38 -1.33 -10.53
N LEU A 157 6.24 -0.74 -9.68
CA LEU A 157 6.00 0.56 -9.08
C LEU A 157 5.87 1.69 -10.13
N ARG A 158 6.52 1.58 -11.29
CA ARG A 158 6.43 2.59 -12.37
C ARG A 158 5.01 2.83 -12.87
N ASP A 159 4.12 1.85 -12.73
CA ASP A 159 2.72 1.94 -13.17
C ASP A 159 1.86 2.77 -12.19
N PHE A 160 2.44 3.18 -11.05
CA PHE A 160 1.79 3.93 -9.97
C PHE A 160 2.49 5.27 -9.72
N PRO A 161 2.40 6.24 -10.64
CA PRO A 161 3.24 7.44 -10.62
C PRO A 161 2.95 8.41 -9.46
N LYS A 162 1.84 8.22 -8.74
CA LYS A 162 1.38 9.11 -7.66
C LYS A 162 1.72 8.64 -6.25
N ILE A 163 2.51 7.57 -6.10
CA ILE A 163 2.97 7.14 -4.79
C ILE A 163 3.77 8.28 -4.15
N SER A 164 3.25 8.81 -3.05
CA SER A 164 3.82 9.91 -2.25
C SER A 164 4.31 9.43 -0.89
N HIS A 165 3.98 8.20 -0.48
CA HIS A 165 4.43 7.63 0.78
C HIS A 165 4.74 6.14 0.64
N MET A 166 5.98 5.77 0.95
CA MET A 166 6.39 4.36 1.06
C MET A 166 6.77 4.04 2.51
N VAL A 167 6.14 3.00 3.05
CA VAL A 167 6.47 2.46 4.38
C VAL A 167 7.27 1.17 4.20
N MET A 168 8.54 1.17 4.59
CA MET A 168 9.38 -0.02 4.52
C MET A 168 9.20 -0.84 5.80
N MET A 169 8.69 -2.05 5.66
CA MET A 169 8.31 -2.88 6.80
C MET A 169 9.51 -3.63 7.36
N LEU A 170 9.79 -3.39 8.65
CA LEU A 170 10.87 -4.01 9.41
C LEU A 170 10.42 -5.36 9.98
N THR A 171 11.31 -6.34 9.89
CA THR A 171 11.21 -7.60 10.64
C THR A 171 11.97 -7.50 11.95
N ASN A 172 11.73 -8.43 12.88
CA ASN A 172 12.47 -8.47 14.15
C ASN A 172 13.98 -8.74 13.91
N GLU A 173 14.30 -9.58 12.91
CA GLU A 173 15.68 -9.91 12.54
C GLU A 173 16.48 -8.66 12.17
N ILE A 174 15.89 -7.76 11.38
CA ILE A 174 16.53 -6.49 10.99
C ILE A 174 16.76 -5.59 12.21
N LEU A 175 15.85 -5.58 13.19
CA LEU A 175 16.00 -4.72 14.37
C LEU A 175 17.12 -5.17 15.30
N GLU A 176 17.45 -6.45 15.29
CA GLU A 176 18.43 -7.06 16.20
C GLU A 176 19.86 -7.05 15.64
N ASP A 177 20.05 -6.92 14.32
CA ASP A 177 21.35 -6.94 13.66
C ASP A 177 21.67 -5.59 12.97
N ASP A 178 22.76 -4.95 13.39
CA ASP A 178 23.19 -3.66 12.84
C ASP A 178 23.59 -3.73 11.36
N LEU A 179 24.15 -4.86 10.91
CA LEU A 179 24.46 -5.07 9.49
C LEU A 179 23.18 -5.14 8.67
N GLU A 180 22.15 -5.83 9.17
CA GLU A 180 20.85 -5.93 8.50
C GLU A 180 20.14 -4.58 8.45
N LYS A 181 20.23 -3.75 9.51
CA LYS A 181 19.71 -2.37 9.47
C LYS A 181 20.33 -1.57 8.35
N GLU A 182 21.66 -1.62 8.23
CA GLU A 182 22.38 -0.90 7.19
C GLU A 182 21.96 -1.39 5.78
N LEU A 183 21.93 -2.71 5.58
CA LEU A 183 21.48 -3.31 4.33
C LEU A 183 20.03 -2.92 3.99
N PHE A 184 19.16 -2.87 4.99
CA PHE A 184 17.77 -2.46 4.83
C PHE A 184 17.64 -1.02 4.35
N VAL A 185 18.38 -0.08 4.96
CA VAL A 185 18.38 1.34 4.55
C VAL A 185 18.91 1.49 3.13
N ARG A 186 19.99 0.79 2.80
CA ARG A 186 20.57 0.79 1.44
C ARG A 186 19.59 0.22 0.41
N ALA A 187 18.87 -0.85 0.74
CA ALA A 187 17.85 -1.43 -0.12
C ALA A 187 16.67 -0.47 -0.35
N ALA A 188 16.17 0.16 0.72
CA ALA A 188 15.12 1.17 0.64
C ALA A 188 15.55 2.35 -0.25
N SER A 189 16.76 2.87 -0.03
CA SER A 189 17.35 3.94 -0.86
C SER A 189 17.43 3.57 -2.33
N ARG A 190 17.82 2.33 -2.64
CA ARG A 190 17.85 1.82 -4.01
C ARG A 190 16.46 1.74 -4.63
N ILE A 191 15.44 1.27 -3.91
CA ILE A 191 14.05 1.23 -4.41
C ILE A 191 13.56 2.65 -4.77
N VAL A 192 13.75 3.62 -3.87
CA VAL A 192 13.35 5.02 -4.12
C VAL A 192 14.06 5.60 -5.33
N ARG A 193 15.38 5.35 -5.45
CA ARG A 193 16.17 5.80 -6.60
C ARG A 193 15.65 5.21 -7.91
N MET A 194 15.36 3.91 -7.95
CA MET A 194 14.81 3.28 -9.15
C MET A 194 13.44 3.85 -9.50
N TYR A 195 12.56 4.01 -8.51
CA TYR A 195 11.25 4.64 -8.71
C TYR A 195 11.37 6.07 -9.28
N LYS A 196 12.28 6.91 -8.77
CA LYS A 196 12.55 8.23 -9.36
C LYS A 196 12.99 8.14 -10.82
N LEU A 197 13.92 7.24 -11.14
CA LEU A 197 14.40 7.07 -12.52
C LEU A 197 13.26 6.66 -13.46
N ASP A 198 12.37 5.79 -13.02
CA ASP A 198 11.19 5.40 -13.79
C ASP A 198 10.24 6.58 -14.04
N LEU A 199 9.99 7.41 -13.03
CA LEU A 199 9.20 8.64 -13.19
C LEU A 199 9.87 9.65 -14.15
N MET A 200 11.20 9.77 -14.10
CA MET A 200 11.96 10.62 -15.01
C MET A 200 11.86 10.14 -16.46
N ASN A 201 11.99 8.83 -16.66
CA ASN A 201 11.84 8.19 -17.97
C ASN A 201 10.42 8.37 -18.50
N LEU A 202 9.41 8.22 -17.65
CA LEU A 202 8.00 8.45 -18.01
C LEU A 202 7.73 9.91 -18.39
N ALA A 203 8.28 10.88 -17.65
CA ALA A 203 8.14 12.29 -18.01
C ALA A 203 8.80 12.58 -19.37
N THR A 204 10.00 12.03 -19.59
CA THR A 204 10.76 12.21 -20.83
C THR A 204 10.06 11.58 -22.03
N SER A 205 9.48 10.38 -21.89
CA SER A 205 8.71 9.74 -22.96
C SER A 205 7.44 10.52 -23.33
N GLN A 206 6.90 11.30 -22.39
CA GLN A 206 5.79 12.24 -22.63
C GLN A 206 6.25 13.63 -23.12
N GLY A 207 7.55 13.85 -23.34
CA GLY A 207 8.09 15.16 -23.73
C GLY A 207 8.00 16.22 -22.63
N LYS A 208 7.86 15.82 -21.37
CA LYS A 208 7.75 16.70 -20.20
C LYS A 208 9.04 16.66 -19.38
N THR A 209 9.37 17.78 -18.75
CA THR A 209 10.42 17.80 -17.71
C THR A 209 9.89 17.14 -16.46
N PHE A 210 10.66 16.21 -15.89
CA PHE A 210 10.35 15.61 -14.60
C PHE A 210 10.25 16.69 -13.52
N LYS A 211 9.18 16.62 -12.72
CA LYS A 211 9.00 17.42 -11.52
C LYS A 211 8.72 16.49 -10.35
N PRO A 212 9.62 16.43 -9.35
CA PRO A 212 9.39 15.63 -8.16
C PRO A 212 8.16 16.13 -7.40
N HIS A 213 7.28 15.21 -7.01
CA HIS A 213 6.16 15.49 -6.12
C HIS A 213 6.56 15.21 -4.66
N PRO A 214 5.79 15.72 -3.68
CA PRO A 214 6.03 15.41 -2.27
C PRO A 214 6.06 13.89 -2.06
N PHE A 215 7.18 13.42 -1.51
CA PHE A 215 7.44 12.00 -1.31
C PHE A 215 8.10 11.78 0.05
N ASN A 216 7.62 10.79 0.79
CA ASN A 216 8.16 10.43 2.08
C ASN A 216 8.44 8.92 2.16
N VAL A 217 9.50 8.56 2.87
CA VAL A 217 9.79 7.19 3.28
C VAL A 217 9.82 7.12 4.79
N ASP A 218 9.08 6.17 5.35
CA ASP A 218 9.13 5.81 6.76
C ASP A 218 9.46 4.34 6.92
N PHE A 219 10.08 3.99 8.04
CA PHE A 219 10.27 2.59 8.44
C PHE A 219 9.28 2.25 9.54
N ALA A 220 8.69 1.07 9.49
CA ALA A 220 7.67 0.69 10.46
C ALA A 220 7.69 -0.79 10.76
N ARG A 221 7.24 -1.16 11.95
CA ARG A 221 6.89 -2.55 12.28
C ARG A 221 5.37 -2.67 12.41
N LEU A 222 4.84 -3.83 12.05
CA LEU A 222 3.45 -4.15 12.31
C LEU A 222 3.34 -4.75 13.72
N HIS A 223 2.75 -4.01 14.65
CA HIS A 223 2.57 -4.46 16.03
C HIS A 223 1.08 -4.39 16.41
N HIS A 224 0.48 -5.53 16.73
CA HIS A 224 -0.95 -5.64 17.08
C HIS A 224 -1.90 -4.98 16.05
N GLY A 225 -1.60 -5.13 14.74
CA GLY A 225 -2.39 -4.55 13.66
C GLY A 225 -2.24 -3.03 13.49
N ARG A 226 -1.24 -2.42 14.15
CA ARG A 226 -0.88 -1.01 13.99
C ARG A 226 0.52 -0.86 13.43
N LEU A 227 0.72 0.18 12.62
CA LEU A 227 2.04 0.58 12.16
C LEU A 227 2.72 1.40 13.26
N ASP A 228 3.75 0.81 13.88
CA ASP A 228 4.65 1.53 14.77
C ASP A 228 5.78 2.11 13.92
N ILE A 229 5.68 3.40 13.59
CA ILE A 229 6.70 4.12 12.81
C ILE A 229 7.97 4.31 13.65
N VAL A 230 9.11 3.93 13.09
CA VAL A 230 10.44 4.23 13.64
C VAL A 230 10.81 5.66 13.29
N SER A 231 11.17 6.45 14.31
CA SER A 231 11.56 7.85 14.12
C SER A 231 12.72 7.98 13.13
N LYS A 232 12.67 9.00 12.27
CA LYS A 232 13.76 9.32 11.32
C LYS A 232 15.09 9.53 12.00
N ASP A 233 15.08 10.13 13.18
CA ASP A 233 16.29 10.34 13.96
C ASP A 233 17.00 9.05 14.37
N VAL A 234 16.26 7.93 14.42
CA VAL A 234 16.83 6.62 14.78
C VAL A 234 17.45 5.94 13.57
N TRP A 235 16.71 5.87 12.46
CA TRP A 235 17.18 5.10 11.30
C TRP A 235 18.13 5.86 10.39
N ARG A 236 18.19 7.20 10.48
CA ARG A 236 19.19 8.00 9.76
C ARG A 236 20.62 7.57 10.09
N ASP A 237 20.85 7.10 11.32
CA ASP A 237 22.17 6.67 11.80
C ASP A 237 22.46 5.19 11.48
N TRP A 238 21.52 4.46 10.86
CA TRP A 238 21.73 3.06 10.47
C TRP A 238 22.58 2.92 9.20
N SER A 239 22.83 4.00 8.46
CA SER A 239 23.71 3.98 7.29
C SER A 239 24.41 5.32 7.09
N ASP A 240 25.59 5.30 6.47
CA ASP A 240 26.36 6.51 6.15
C ASP A 240 25.66 7.45 5.13
N GLY A 241 24.57 7.01 4.49
CA GLY A 241 23.85 7.76 3.45
C GLY A 241 22.89 8.84 3.96
N GLY A 242 22.71 8.97 5.28
CA GLY A 242 21.80 9.95 5.88
C GLY A 242 20.33 9.75 5.46
N GLU A 243 19.56 10.85 5.39
CA GLU A 243 18.13 10.84 5.07
C GLU A 243 17.76 11.50 3.73
N GLU A 244 18.73 12.06 3.00
CA GLU A 244 18.46 12.83 1.78
C GLU A 244 17.79 11.99 0.68
N TRP A 245 18.14 10.69 0.59
CA TRP A 245 17.54 9.77 -0.37
C TRP A 245 16.05 9.51 -0.12
N ALA A 246 15.51 9.84 1.05
CA ALA A 246 14.12 9.61 1.41
C ALA A 246 13.14 10.61 0.75
N THR A 247 13.64 11.51 -0.10
CA THR A 247 12.86 12.41 -0.95
C THR A 247 13.21 12.20 -2.44
N LEU A 248 12.24 12.45 -3.33
CA LEU A 248 12.49 12.39 -4.78
C LEU A 248 13.35 13.55 -5.29
N ASP A 249 13.41 14.66 -4.57
CA ASP A 249 14.28 15.79 -4.92
C ASP A 249 15.76 15.38 -4.86
N ASN A 250 16.16 14.78 -3.74
CA ASN A 250 17.57 14.59 -3.39
C ASN A 250 18.08 13.16 -3.59
N SER A 251 17.23 12.22 -4.04
CA SER A 251 17.66 10.87 -4.42
C SER A 251 18.43 10.88 -5.75
N GLU A 252 19.53 11.62 -5.84
CA GLU A 252 20.38 11.69 -7.04
C GLU A 252 21.14 10.38 -7.30
N PRO A 253 21.52 10.14 -8.56
CA PRO A 253 22.36 9.01 -8.90
C PRO A 253 23.80 9.27 -8.43
N PHE A 254 24.21 8.67 -7.32
CA PHE A 254 25.65 8.45 -7.10
C PHE A 254 26.18 7.60 -8.26
N TRP A 255 27.16 8.15 -8.98
CA TRP A 255 27.89 7.54 -10.08
C TRP A 255 28.98 6.61 -9.55
#